data_AF-A0A963Y2E6-F1
#
_entry.id   AF-A0A963Y2E6-F1
#
_cell.length_a   1.000
_cell.length_b   1.000
_cell.length_c   1.000
_cell.angle_alpha   90.00
_cell.angle_beta   90.00
_cell.angle_gamma   90.00
#
_symmetry.space_group_name_H-M   'P 1'
#
loop_
_entity.id
_entity.type
_entity.pdbx_description
1 polymer ?
#
loop_
_entity_poly.entity_id
_entity_poly.type
_entity_poly.pdbx_seq_one_letter_code
_entity_poly.pdbx_strand_id
1 'polypeptide(L)'
;PPLVLVSDQKVASDRPETPGGAGRRRSAIPTRILPDDELVVPRRRVKPEDFESFAAFADMLGATDLSELLEAAAAYTATIEGTPHFSRPQLLRKVATVADTPDFSREDGLRSFGMLLRQGKIQKVRRGQFTITEASRFL
;
A
#
# COMPACT_ATOMS: atom_id res chain seq x y z
N PRO A 1 -32.05 -32.75 20.26
CA PRO A 1 -32.82 -31.49 20.44
C PRO A 1 -31.87 -30.30 20.22
N PRO A 2 -32.22 -29.34 19.34
CA PRO A 2 -31.32 -28.26 18.92
C PRO A 2 -31.40 -27.05 19.85
N LEU A 3 -30.27 -26.35 20.03
CA LEU A 3 -30.20 -25.07 20.71
C LEU A 3 -30.02 -23.97 19.66
N VAL A 4 -31.07 -23.17 19.54
CA VAL A 4 -31.15 -21.90 18.81
C VAL A 4 -31.19 -20.80 19.87
N LEU A 5 -30.36 -19.77 19.74
CA LEU A 5 -30.43 -18.44 20.40
C LEU A 5 -29.24 -17.62 19.85
N VAL A 6 -29.41 -16.78 18.82
CA VAL A 6 -29.94 -15.39 18.79
C VAL A 6 -29.19 -14.44 19.74
N SER A 7 -28.46 -13.49 19.17
CA SER A 7 -28.40 -12.09 19.62
C SER A 7 -27.73 -11.21 18.55
N ASP A 8 -28.58 -10.45 17.87
CA ASP A 8 -28.26 -9.24 17.12
C ASP A 8 -27.87 -8.13 18.11
N GLN A 9 -26.81 -7.36 17.85
CA GLN A 9 -26.65 -6.06 18.49
C GLN A 9 -25.85 -5.08 17.61
N LYS A 10 -26.60 -4.19 16.96
CA LYS A 10 -26.15 -2.90 16.43
C LYS A 10 -25.63 -2.00 17.56
N VAL A 11 -24.49 -1.33 17.35
CA VAL A 11 -24.18 -0.07 18.04
C VAL A 11 -23.80 0.98 17.01
N ALA A 12 -24.69 1.96 16.88
CA ALA A 12 -24.43 3.27 16.29
C ALA A 12 -24.29 4.30 17.42
N SER A 13 -23.98 5.55 17.05
CA SER A 13 -23.90 6.80 17.86
C SER A 13 -22.45 7.13 18.28
N ASP A 14 -21.96 8.37 18.26
CA ASP A 14 -22.57 9.69 18.02
C ASP A 14 -21.46 10.72 17.71
N ARG A 15 -21.84 11.82 17.07
CA ARG A 15 -21.03 13.03 16.84
C ARG A 15 -21.47 14.10 17.85
N PRO A 16 -20.55 14.87 18.45
CA PRO A 16 -20.93 16.19 18.95
C PRO A 16 -20.18 17.32 18.23
N GLU A 17 -20.93 18.37 17.87
CA GLU A 17 -20.44 19.63 17.33
C GLU A 17 -20.50 20.75 18.39
N THR A 18 -19.44 21.58 18.41
CA THR A 18 -19.37 23.06 18.64
C THR A 18 -19.57 23.65 20.06
N PRO A 19 -19.24 24.96 20.33
CA PRO A 19 -18.24 25.91 19.78
C PRO A 19 -17.50 26.79 20.83
N GLY A 20 -16.51 27.61 20.38
CA GLY A 20 -16.08 28.88 21.02
C GLY A 20 -14.71 28.85 21.74
N GLY A 21 -13.76 29.78 21.56
CA GLY A 21 -13.72 31.02 20.80
C GLY A 21 -12.37 31.74 20.89
N ALA A 22 -12.29 32.87 20.15
CA ALA A 22 -11.42 34.04 20.30
C ALA A 22 -9.87 33.92 20.18
N GLY A 23 -9.34 34.56 19.12
CA GLY A 23 -8.36 35.62 19.36
C GLY A 23 -7.05 35.63 18.56
N ARG A 24 -7.03 36.54 17.56
CA ARG A 24 -5.97 37.54 17.27
C ARG A 24 -4.79 37.22 16.31
N ARG A 25 -4.83 38.03 15.24
CA ARG A 25 -3.78 38.81 14.55
C ARG A 25 -3.16 38.23 13.28
N ARG A 26 -3.34 39.04 12.24
CA ARG A 26 -2.77 39.00 10.89
C ARG A 26 -1.28 39.30 10.98
N SER A 27 -0.46 38.54 10.25
CA SER A 27 0.71 39.10 9.58
C SER A 27 0.84 38.39 8.24
N ALA A 28 0.73 39.17 7.16
CA ALA A 28 0.91 38.72 5.80
C ALA A 28 2.40 38.68 5.49
N ILE A 29 2.91 37.52 5.09
CA ILE A 29 4.19 37.39 4.41
C ILE A 29 3.89 36.67 3.09
N PRO A 30 4.09 37.30 1.93
CA PRO A 30 3.93 36.62 0.66
C PRO A 30 5.14 35.70 0.48
N THR A 31 4.98 34.42 0.83
CA THR A 31 5.94 33.39 0.40
C THR A 31 5.79 33.27 -1.11
N ARG A 32 6.83 33.71 -1.80
CA ARG A 32 7.02 33.60 -3.24
C ARG A 32 6.95 32.11 -3.61
N ILE A 33 5.82 31.68 -4.15
CA ILE A 33 5.64 30.34 -4.70
C ILE A 33 6.49 30.31 -5.97
N LEU A 34 7.63 29.65 -5.89
CA LEU A 34 8.30 29.14 -7.08
C LEU A 34 7.38 28.05 -7.65
N PRO A 35 7.08 28.04 -8.95
CA PRO A 35 6.46 26.87 -9.55
C PRO A 35 7.46 25.73 -9.38
N ASP A 36 7.12 24.78 -8.50
CA ASP A 36 7.75 23.47 -8.54
C ASP A 36 7.40 22.92 -9.92
N ASP A 37 8.42 22.83 -10.76
CA ASP A 37 8.34 22.20 -12.07
C ASP A 37 8.00 20.73 -11.77
N GLU A 38 6.70 20.45 -11.61
CA GLU A 38 6.14 19.10 -11.62
C GLU A 38 6.57 18.54 -12.97
N LEU A 39 7.71 17.86 -12.97
CA LEU A 39 8.11 16.93 -13.99
C LEU A 39 6.97 15.91 -14.04
N VAL A 40 5.99 16.20 -14.89
CA VAL A 40 4.97 15.25 -15.34
C VAL A 40 5.75 14.21 -16.13
N VAL A 41 6.39 13.28 -15.41
CA VAL A 41 6.85 12.04 -15.98
C VAL A 41 5.60 11.41 -16.57
N PRO A 42 5.51 11.28 -17.91
CA PRO A 42 4.35 10.66 -18.50
C PRO A 42 4.25 9.28 -17.86
N ARG A 43 3.13 9.02 -17.16
CA ARG A 43 2.78 7.70 -16.65
C ARG A 43 2.64 6.78 -17.86
N ARG A 44 3.77 6.27 -18.34
CA ARG A 44 3.87 5.25 -19.38
C ARG A 44 2.93 4.15 -18.91
N ARG A 45 1.92 3.81 -19.71
CA ARG A 45 1.10 2.62 -19.44
C ARG A 45 2.01 1.42 -19.62
N VAL A 46 2.58 0.99 -18.50
CA VAL A 46 3.43 -0.17 -18.30
C VAL A 46 2.64 -1.37 -18.80
N LYS A 47 3.10 -2.03 -19.87
CA LYS A 47 2.43 -3.22 -20.36
C LYS A 47 2.97 -4.45 -19.64
N PRO A 48 2.15 -5.50 -19.43
CA PRO A 48 2.62 -6.72 -18.78
C PRO A 48 3.78 -7.41 -19.52
N GLU A 49 3.83 -7.22 -20.84
CA GLU A 49 4.83 -7.75 -21.78
C GLU A 49 6.21 -7.07 -21.70
N ASP A 50 6.33 -5.92 -21.02
CA ASP A 50 7.60 -5.18 -20.91
C ASP A 50 8.48 -5.67 -19.72
N PHE A 51 8.00 -6.58 -18.85
CA PHE A 51 8.70 -6.99 -17.61
C PHE A 51 8.79 -8.51 -17.46
N GLU A 52 9.94 -9.08 -17.81
CA GLU A 52 10.24 -10.48 -17.48
C GLU A 52 10.76 -10.65 -16.04
N SER A 53 11.23 -9.57 -15.41
CA SER A 53 11.79 -9.59 -14.06
C SER A 53 11.14 -8.57 -13.13
N PHE A 54 10.90 -9.00 -11.89
CA PHE A 54 10.39 -8.14 -10.83
C PHE A 54 11.33 -6.96 -10.51
N ALA A 55 12.65 -7.13 -10.64
CA ALA A 55 13.61 -6.04 -10.36
C ALA A 55 13.38 -4.84 -11.28
N ALA A 56 13.28 -5.08 -12.59
CA ALA A 56 13.00 -4.04 -13.58
C ALA A 56 11.63 -3.36 -13.35
N PHE A 57 10.64 -4.12 -12.88
CA PHE A 57 9.33 -3.59 -12.55
C PHE A 57 9.38 -2.67 -11.31
N ALA A 58 10.08 -3.08 -10.26
CA ALA A 58 10.27 -2.27 -9.06
C ALA A 58 11.04 -0.97 -9.36
N ASP A 59 12.12 -1.06 -10.15
CA ASP A 59 12.93 0.09 -10.57
C ASP A 59 12.11 1.09 -11.40
N MET A 60 11.32 0.60 -12.36
CA MET A 60 10.49 1.49 -13.18
C MET A 60 9.41 2.20 -12.36
N LEU A 61 8.86 1.52 -11.35
CA LEU A 61 7.89 2.10 -10.43
C LEU A 61 8.52 3.04 -9.39
N GLY A 62 9.84 3.16 -9.37
CA GLY A 62 10.59 3.93 -8.38
C GLY A 62 10.38 3.40 -6.97
N ALA A 63 10.13 2.10 -6.81
CA ALA A 63 9.95 1.48 -5.50
C ALA A 63 11.32 1.26 -4.85
N THR A 64 11.67 2.10 -3.87
CA THR A 64 12.97 2.03 -3.18
C THR A 64 12.83 1.51 -1.75
N ASP A 65 11.71 1.83 -1.10
CA ASP A 65 11.47 1.41 0.27
C ASP A 65 10.86 0.02 0.36
N LEU A 66 11.08 -0.67 1.48
CA LEU A 66 10.58 -2.04 1.68
C LEU A 66 9.06 -2.17 1.52
N SER A 67 8.31 -1.18 1.99
CA SER A 67 6.85 -1.17 1.82
C SER A 67 6.45 -1.00 0.36
N GLU A 68 7.16 -0.16 -0.39
CA GLU A 68 6.91 0.06 -1.81
C GLU A 68 7.30 -1.17 -2.63
N LEU A 69 8.45 -1.79 -2.33
CA LEU A 69 8.91 -3.02 -2.94
C LEU A 69 7.91 -4.17 -2.72
N LEU A 70 7.33 -4.28 -1.52
CA LEU A 70 6.31 -5.28 -1.24
C LEU A 70 4.99 -5.00 -1.98
N GLU A 71 4.58 -3.74 -2.08
CA GLU A 71 3.39 -3.34 -2.84
C GLU A 71 3.59 -3.58 -4.34
N ALA A 72 4.77 -3.24 -4.88
CA ALA A 72 5.16 -3.52 -6.26
C ALA A 72 5.23 -5.01 -6.54
N ALA A 73 5.79 -5.81 -5.62
CA ALA A 73 5.83 -7.26 -5.75
C ALA A 73 4.42 -7.86 -5.81
N ALA A 74 3.48 -7.30 -5.05
CA ALA A 74 2.10 -7.78 -5.01
C ALA A 74 1.37 -7.41 -6.31
N ALA A 75 1.61 -6.21 -6.84
CA ALA A 75 1.06 -5.76 -8.11
C ALA A 75 1.64 -6.59 -9.26
N TYR A 76 2.95 -6.82 -9.26
CA TYR A 76 3.63 -7.67 -10.22
C TYR A 76 3.05 -9.08 -10.26
N THR A 77 2.89 -9.73 -9.09
CA THR A 77 2.33 -11.08 -9.03
C THR A 77 0.88 -11.13 -9.52
N ALA A 78 0.07 -10.11 -9.22
CA ALA A 78 -1.32 -10.06 -9.66
C ALA A 78 -1.48 -9.77 -11.17
N THR A 79 -0.65 -8.88 -11.72
CA THR A 79 -0.82 -8.35 -13.08
C THR A 79 0.08 -9.04 -14.11
N ILE A 80 1.35 -9.26 -13.78
CA ILE A 80 2.36 -9.83 -14.68
C ILE A 80 2.39 -11.35 -14.57
N GLU A 81 2.42 -11.90 -13.34
CA GLU A 81 2.38 -13.36 -13.13
C GLU A 81 0.96 -13.94 -13.25
N GLY A 82 -0.05 -13.09 -13.49
CA GLY A 82 -1.46 -13.48 -13.64
C GLY A 82 -2.05 -14.20 -12.43
N THR A 83 -1.40 -14.09 -11.27
CA THR A 83 -1.77 -14.80 -10.05
C THR A 83 -2.39 -13.83 -9.06
N PRO A 84 -3.73 -13.77 -8.95
CA PRO A 84 -4.40 -12.77 -8.11
C PRO A 84 -4.19 -12.99 -6.61
N HIS A 85 -3.58 -14.10 -6.23
CA HIS A 85 -3.43 -14.52 -4.85
C HIS A 85 -1.99 -14.91 -4.53
N PHE A 86 -1.43 -14.33 -3.48
CA PHE A 86 -0.06 -14.58 -3.06
C PHE A 86 0.01 -14.86 -1.56
N SER A 87 1.13 -15.46 -1.14
CA SER A 87 1.42 -15.72 0.27
C SER A 87 2.46 -14.75 0.82
N ARG A 88 2.47 -14.56 2.15
CA ARG A 88 3.50 -13.75 2.83
C ARG A 88 4.93 -14.22 2.52
N PRO A 89 5.27 -15.52 2.65
CA PRO A 89 6.63 -15.97 2.37
C PRO A 89 7.04 -15.77 0.91
N GLN A 90 6.12 -15.93 -0.03
CA GLN A 90 6.38 -15.71 -1.46
C GLN A 90 6.76 -14.25 -1.73
N LEU A 91 5.95 -13.31 -1.23
CA LEU A 91 6.20 -11.89 -1.43
C LEU A 91 7.52 -11.44 -0.81
N LEU A 92 7.79 -11.89 0.43
CA LEU A 92 9.04 -11.59 1.13
C LEU A 92 10.27 -12.14 0.41
N ARG A 93 10.18 -13.36 -0.15
CA ARG A 93 11.28 -13.94 -0.93
C ARG A 93 11.55 -13.15 -2.20
N LYS A 94 10.49 -12.75 -2.91
CA LYS A 94 10.61 -11.97 -4.16
C LYS A 94 11.25 -10.60 -3.91
N VAL A 95 10.89 -9.93 -2.81
CA VAL A 95 11.57 -8.68 -2.43
C VAL A 95 13.02 -8.95 -2.02
N ALA A 96 13.27 -9.98 -1.21
CA ALA A 96 14.63 -10.34 -0.78
C ALA A 96 15.58 -10.65 -1.95
N THR A 97 15.08 -11.17 -3.08
CA THR A 97 15.93 -11.42 -4.28
C THR A 97 16.35 -10.17 -5.03
N VAL A 98 15.68 -9.04 -4.83
CA VAL A 98 16.01 -7.75 -5.46
C VAL A 98 16.73 -6.83 -4.49
N ALA A 99 16.31 -6.91 -3.23
CA ALA A 99 16.85 -6.18 -2.10
C ALA A 99 18.14 -6.83 -1.56
N ASP A 100 19.08 -7.28 -2.40
CA ASP A 100 20.38 -7.89 -2.01
C ASP A 100 21.28 -6.96 -1.15
N THR A 101 20.72 -5.85 -0.69
CA THR A 101 21.25 -4.86 0.23
C THR A 101 20.95 -5.27 1.69
N PRO A 102 21.92 -5.15 2.61
CA PRO A 102 21.75 -5.50 4.04
C PRO A 102 20.65 -4.69 4.76
N ASP A 103 20.12 -3.64 4.14
CA ASP A 103 19.12 -2.75 4.70
C ASP A 103 17.73 -3.39 4.85
N PHE A 104 17.50 -4.55 4.23
CA PHE A 104 16.18 -5.19 4.20
C PHE A 104 16.16 -6.52 4.96
N SER A 105 15.89 -6.45 6.26
CA SER A 105 15.66 -7.65 7.08
C SER A 105 14.28 -8.26 6.85
N ARG A 106 14.19 -9.58 7.04
CA ARG A 106 12.91 -10.31 7.04
C ARG A 106 11.93 -9.77 8.09
N GLU A 107 12.43 -9.29 9.23
CA GLU A 107 11.61 -8.69 10.27
C GLU A 107 10.94 -7.40 9.81
N ASP A 108 11.71 -6.53 9.16
CA ASP A 108 11.20 -5.29 8.56
C ASP A 108 10.21 -5.57 7.43
N GLY A 109 10.44 -6.65 6.67
CA GLY A 109 9.52 -7.08 5.62
C GLY A 109 8.17 -7.47 6.21
N LEU A 110 8.16 -8.17 7.35
CA LEU A 110 6.92 -8.54 8.04
C LEU A 110 6.20 -7.32 8.64
N ARG A 111 6.96 -6.33 9.15
CA ARG A 111 6.40 -5.06 9.62
C ARG A 111 5.73 -4.28 8.49
N SER A 112 6.44 -4.11 7.38
CA SER A 112 5.97 -3.39 6.19
C SER A 112 4.76 -4.09 5.57
N PHE A 113 4.77 -5.42 5.48
CA PHE A 113 3.60 -6.20 5.07
C PHE A 113 2.39 -5.95 5.98
N GLY A 114 2.61 -5.88 7.30
CA GLY A 114 1.58 -5.54 8.27
C GLY A 114 1.03 -4.12 8.07
N MET A 115 1.87 -3.17 7.65
CA MET A 115 1.42 -1.82 7.30
C MET A 115 0.51 -1.83 6.07
N LEU A 116 0.89 -2.55 5.02
CA LEU A 116 0.07 -2.68 3.80
C LEU A 116 -1.31 -3.30 4.08
N LEU A 117 -1.40 -4.24 5.02
CA LEU A 117 -2.69 -4.78 5.50
C LEU A 117 -3.55 -3.71 6.19
N ARG A 118 -2.94 -2.89 7.05
CA ARG A 118 -3.67 -1.82 7.77
C ARG A 118 -4.09 -0.68 6.86
N GLN A 119 -3.29 -0.39 5.85
CA GLN A 119 -3.58 0.61 4.82
C GLN A 119 -4.61 0.12 3.80
N GLY A 120 -4.96 -1.17 3.81
CA GLY A 120 -5.93 -1.77 2.89
C GLY A 120 -5.40 -2.01 1.47
N LYS A 121 -4.12 -1.71 1.20
CA LYS A 121 -3.44 -1.97 -0.09
C LYS A 121 -3.29 -3.46 -0.38
N ILE A 122 -3.13 -4.25 0.68
CA ILE A 122 -3.18 -5.71 0.63
C ILE A 122 -4.34 -6.15 1.52
N GLN A 123 -5.11 -7.14 1.05
CA GLN A 123 -6.21 -7.74 1.79
C GLN A 123 -5.98 -9.23 2.01
N LYS A 124 -6.39 -9.73 3.18
CA LYS A 124 -6.42 -11.16 3.47
C LYS A 124 -7.68 -11.78 2.86
N VAL A 125 -7.50 -12.72 1.94
CA VAL A 125 -8.60 -13.48 1.32
C VAL A 125 -8.95 -14.68 2.19
N ARG A 126 -7.94 -15.49 2.53
CA ARG A 126 -8.05 -16.70 3.37
C ARG A 126 -6.79 -16.88 4.22
N ARG A 127 -6.74 -17.92 5.06
CA ARG A 127 -5.55 -18.21 5.86
C ARG A 127 -4.35 -18.43 4.93
N GLY A 128 -3.35 -17.54 5.05
CA GLY A 128 -2.11 -17.62 4.26
C GLY A 128 -2.22 -17.06 2.84
N GLN A 129 -3.39 -16.58 2.42
CA GLN A 129 -3.65 -16.11 1.06
C GLN A 129 -4.10 -14.65 1.08
N PHE A 130 -3.43 -13.83 0.27
CA PHE A 130 -3.58 -12.39 0.22
C PHE A 130 -3.76 -11.94 -1.23
N THR A 131 -4.41 -10.80 -1.41
CA THR A 131 -4.57 -10.14 -2.71
C THR A 131 -4.16 -8.68 -2.57
N ILE A 132 -3.73 -8.08 -3.66
CA ILE A 132 -3.61 -6.64 -3.76
C ILE A 132 -4.98 -6.03 -4.05
N THR A 133 -5.19 -4.78 -3.66
CA THR A 133 -6.45 -4.05 -3.85
C THR A 133 -6.22 -2.80 -4.69
N GLU A 134 -7.30 -2.19 -5.19
CA GLU A 134 -7.26 -0.91 -5.93
C GLU A 134 -6.74 0.27 -5.09
N ALA A 135 -6.56 0.11 -3.77
CA ALA A 135 -5.91 1.11 -2.93
C ALA A 135 -4.38 1.17 -3.15
N SER A 136 -3.82 0.17 -3.83
CA SER A 136 -2.42 0.18 -4.27
C SER A 136 -2.20 1.25 -5.33
N ARG A 137 -1.06 1.96 -5.25
CA ARG A 137 -0.67 2.94 -6.27
C ARG A 137 -0.14 2.31 -7.56
N PHE A 138 0.04 0.99 -7.57
CA PHE A 138 0.69 0.22 -8.65
C PHE A 138 -0.27 -0.69 -9.42
N LEU A 139 -1.57 -0.64 -9.13
CA LEU A 139 -2.63 -1.28 -9.92
C LEU A 139 -3.26 -0.29 -10.92
#